data_AF-A0A0R3MPB8-F1
#
_entry.id   AF-A0A0R3MPB8-F1
#
_cell.length_a   1.000
_cell.length_b   1.000
_cell.length_c   1.000
_cell.angle_alpha   90.00
_cell.angle_beta   90.00
_cell.angle_gamma   90.00
#
_symmetry.space_group_name_H-M   'P 1'
#
loop_
_entity.id
_entity.type
_entity.pdbx_description
1 polymer ?
#
loop_
_entity_poly.entity_id
_entity_poly.type
_entity_poly.pdbx_seq_one_letter_code
_entity_poly.pdbx_strand_id
1 'polypeptide(L)' 'MNIQSARILTDVSIRIAPRVSAGGYRFTELHHHWIENGERRKALSRVSAEIADTPHNRAYHLQAFLQRQKRTH' A
#
# COMPACT_ATOMS: atom_id res chain seq x y z
N MET A 1 12.68 -12.91 -28.12
CA MET A 1 13.12 -12.46 -26.78
C MET A 1 11.94 -11.77 -26.12
N ASN A 2 11.37 -12.36 -25.08
CA ASN A 2 10.28 -11.74 -24.34
C ASN A 2 10.92 -10.72 -23.38
N ILE A 3 11.01 -9.46 -23.79
CA ILE A 3 11.44 -8.38 -22.89
C ILE A 3 10.27 -8.21 -21.93
N GLN A 4 10.27 -8.96 -20.83
CA GLN A 4 9.42 -8.63 -19.70
C GLN A 4 9.86 -7.24 -19.26
N SER A 5 9.14 -6.20 -19.72
CA SER A 5 9.36 -4.84 -19.28
C SER A 5 9.37 -4.86 -17.76
N ALA A 6 10.52 -4.60 -17.14
CA ALA A 6 10.61 -4.50 -15.70
C ALA A 6 9.60 -3.45 -15.26
N ARG A 7 8.60 -3.86 -14.48
CA ARG A 7 7.50 -3.01 -14.03
C ARG A 7 8.08 -1.89 -13.16
N ILE A 8 8.13 -0.67 -13.70
CA ILE A 8 8.70 0.48 -13.00
C ILE A 8 7.63 1.08 -12.10
N LEU A 9 7.85 0.99 -10.79
CA LEU A 9 7.01 1.59 -9.76
C LEU A 9 7.65 2.92 -9.31
N THR A 10 6.96 4.03 -9.55
CA THR A 10 7.40 5.38 -9.14
C THR A 10 6.32 6.07 -8.31
N ASP A 11 6.69 7.16 -7.63
CA ASP A 11 5.78 7.98 -6.81
C ASP A 11 4.92 7.15 -5.83
N VAL A 12 5.58 6.19 -5.17
CA VAL A 12 4.91 5.24 -4.29
C VAL A 12 4.64 5.90 -2.94
N SER A 13 3.37 5.98 -2.56
CA SER A 13 2.93 6.55 -1.29
C SER A 13 1.87 5.69 -0.63
N ILE A 14 1.71 5.90 0.68
CA ILE A 14 0.71 5.23 1.48
C ILE A 14 0.05 6.22 2.45
N ARG A 15 -1.28 6.15 2.55
CA ARG A 15 -2.04 6.84 3.58
C ARG A 15 -2.64 5.82 4.54
N ILE A 16 -2.39 6.02 5.83
CA ILE A 16 -2.94 5.20 6.91
C ILE A 16 -4.21 5.89 7.42
N ALA A 17 -5.34 5.18 7.39
CA ALA A 17 -6.62 5.69 7.85
C ALA A 17 -7.22 4.73 8.88
N PRO A 18 -7.06 5.02 10.19
CA PRO A 18 -7.79 4.33 11.24
C PRO A 18 -9.30 4.49 11.05
N ARG A 19 -10.06 3.41 11.21
CA ARG A 19 -11.52 3.34 11.03
C ARG A 19 -12.15 2.55 12.16
N VAL A 20 -13.44 2.82 12.36
CA VAL A 20 -14.32 2.02 13.21
C VAL A 20 -15.43 1.48 12.32
N SER A 21 -15.65 0.17 12.36
CA SER A 21 -16.75 -0.47 11.64
C SER A 21 -18.09 -0.11 12.26
N ALA A 22 -19.20 -0.36 11.55
CA ALA A 22 -20.54 -0.17 12.10
C ALA A 22 -20.78 -0.95 13.39
N GLY A 23 -20.09 -2.08 13.59
CA GLY A 23 -20.16 -2.90 14.81
C GLY A 23 -19.18 -2.49 15.92
N GLY A 24 -18.49 -1.35 15.81
CA GLY A 24 -17.56 -0.86 16.83
C GLY A 24 -16.14 -1.42 16.76
N TYR A 25 -15.86 -2.40 15.89
CA TYR A 25 -14.51 -2.93 15.71
C TYR A 25 -13.59 -1.92 15.04
N ARG A 26 -12.40 -1.69 15.61
CA ARG A 26 -11.38 -0.83 15.04
C ARG A 26 -10.53 -1.59 14.02
N PHE A 27 -10.26 -0.94 12.90
CA PHE A 27 -9.40 -1.47 11.84
C PHE A 27 -8.70 -0.32 11.13
N THR A 28 -7.72 -0.63 10.29
CA THR A 28 -7.00 0.37 9.53
C THR A 28 -7.12 0.10 8.04
N GLU A 29 -7.45 1.15 7.29
CA GLU A 29 -7.34 1.16 5.85
C GLU A 29 -5.98 1.71 5.43
N LEU A 30 -5.29 0.96 4.59
CA LEU A 30 -4.03 1.34 3.97
C LEU A 30 -4.30 1.67 2.49
N HIS A 31 -4.26 2.95 2.16
CA HIS A 31 -4.49 3.44 0.80
C HIS A 31 -3.13 3.59 0.11
N HIS A 32 -2.84 2.69 -0.82
CA HIS A 32 -1.61 2.69 -1.60
C HIS A 32 -1.84 3.45 -2.91
N HIS A 33 -0.89 4.29 -3.28
CA HIS A 33 -0.87 5.01 -4.54
C HIS A 33 0.51 4.87 -5.17
N TRP A 34 0.57 4.65 -6.48
CA TRP A 34 1.83 4.60 -7.22
C TRP A 34 1.59 4.90 -8.70
N ILE A 35 2.66 5.16 -9.43
CA ILE A 35 2.69 5.18 -10.88
C ILE A 35 3.35 3.89 -11.37
N GLU A 36 2.72 3.25 -12.35
CA GLU A 36 3.17 2.02 -12.97
C GLU A 36 3.16 2.18 -14.48
N ASN A 37 4.34 2.15 -15.11
CA ASN A 37 4.49 2.36 -16.56
C ASN A 37 3.81 3.65 -17.06
N GLY A 38 3.82 4.71 -16.24
CA GLY A 38 3.19 6.01 -16.54
C GLY A 38 1.72 6.11 -16.14
N GLU A 39 1.07 5.01 -15.73
CA GLU A 39 -0.31 5.02 -15.27
C GLU A 39 -0.42 5.14 -13.75
N ARG A 40 -1.33 5.99 -13.28
CA ARG A 40 -1.65 6.06 -11.86
C ARG A 40 -2.41 4.81 -11.44
N ARG A 41 -1.95 4.20 -10.36
CA ARG A 41 -2.53 3.02 -9.73
C ARG A 41 -2.86 3.29 -8.28
N LYS A 42 -3.81 2.51 -7.76
CA LYS A 42 -4.19 2.53 -6.35
C LYS A 42 -4.58 1.14 -5.87
N ALA A 43 -4.37 0.87 -4.60
CA ALA A 43 -4.87 -0.32 -3.93
C ALA A 43 -5.29 0.00 -2.51
N LEU A 44 -6.26 -0.76 -2.01
CA LEU A 44 -6.72 -0.68 -0.63
C LEU A 44 -6.40 -1.99 0.07
N SER A 45 -5.65 -1.91 1.17
CA SER A 45 -5.51 -3.04 2.11
C SER A 45 -6.25 -2.71 3.40
N ARG A 46 -6.80 -3.72 4.06
CA ARG A 46 -7.43 -3.59 5.38
C ARG A 46 -6.66 -4.45 6.38
N VAL A 47 -6.33 -3.85 7.52
CA VAL A 47 -5.69 -4.54 8.64
C VAL A 47 -6.65 -4.53 9.82
N SER A 48 -6.89 -5.68 10.43
CA SER A 48 -7.79 -5.86 11.58
C SER A 48 -7.24 -5.30 12.90
N ALA A 49 -6.35 -4.31 12.81
CA ALA A 49 -5.75 -3.62 13.95
C ALA A 49 -5.83 -2.11 13.70
N GLU A 50 -5.93 -1.35 14.79
CA GLU A 50 -5.76 0.10 14.75
C GLU A 50 -4.27 0.42 14.65
N ILE A 51 -3.88 1.15 13.61
CA ILE A 51 -2.50 1.54 13.35
C ILE A 51 -2.47 3.06 13.28
N ALA A 52 -1.75 3.68 14.22
CA ALA A 52 -1.59 5.12 14.22
C ALA A 52 -0.86 5.59 12.96
N ASP A 53 -1.28 6.74 12.43
CA ASP A 53 -0.66 7.34 11.26
C ASP A 53 0.62 8.10 11.66
N THR A 54 1.72 7.36 11.74
CA THR A 54 3.06 7.90 12.09
C THR A 54 4.03 7.72 10.92
N PRO A 55 5.09 8.55 10.80
CA PRO A 55 6.11 8.37 9.77
C PRO A 55 6.74 6.97 9.78
N HIS A 56 6.97 6.41 10.97
CA HIS A 56 7.51 5.06 11.14
C HIS A 56 6.57 3.98 10.56
N ASN A 57 5.29 4.03 10.93
CA ASN A 57 4.30 3.06 10.44
C ASN A 57 4.09 3.19 8.92
N ARG A 58 4.06 4.42 8.39
CA ARG A 58 4.00 4.64 6.94
C ARG A 58 5.19 4.00 6.23
N ALA A 59 6.41 4.22 6.71
CA ALA A 59 7.61 3.64 6.12
C ALA A 59 7.57 2.11 6.14
N TYR A 60 7.19 1.52 7.28
CA TYR A 60 7.04 0.07 7.43
C TYR A 60 6.05 -0.51 6.40
N HIS A 61 4.85 0.06 6.31
CA HIS A 61 3.82 -0.44 5.39
C HIS A 61 4.14 -0.17 3.91
N LEU A 62 4.83 0.93 3.61
CA LEU A 62 5.34 1.21 2.28
C LEU A 62 6.37 0.16 1.86
N GLN A 63 7.34 -0.16 2.73
CA GLN A 63 8.33 -1.19 2.47
C GLN A 63 7.69 -2.56 2.28
N ALA A 64 6.73 -2.93 3.14
CA ALA A 64 5.98 -4.18 3.00
C ALA A 64 5.20 -4.24 1.67
N PHE A 65 4.62 -3.12 1.21
CA PHE A 65 3.97 -3.03 -0.09
C PHE A 65 4.96 -3.26 -1.24
N LEU A 66 6.10 -2.57 -1.23
CA LEU A 66 7.15 -2.73 -2.25
C LEU A 66 7.68 -4.17 -2.30
N GLN A 67 7.87 -4.82 -1.15
CA GLN A 67 8.28 -6.23 -1.08
C GLN A 67 7.23 -7.16 -1.72
N ARG A 68 5.94 -6.92 -1.49
CA ARG A 68 4.87 -7.71 -2.13
C ARG A 68 4.87 -7.56 -3.65
N GLN A 69 5.04 -6.35 -4.16
CA GLN A 69 5.10 -6.12 -5.62
C GLN A 69 6.27 -6.88 -6.26
N LYS A 70 7.40 -7.05 -5.57
CA LYS A 70 8.55 -7.84 -6.05
C LYS A 70 8.28 -9.35 -6.10
N ARG A 71 7.43 -9.89 -5.23
CA ARG A 71 7.11 -11.34 -5.14
C ARG A 71 6.04 -11.80 -6.13
N THR A 72 5.36 -10.87 -6.80
CA THR A 72 4.28 -11.19 -7.76
C THR A 72 4.82 -11.40 -9.19
N HIS A 73 6.13 -11.64 -9.31
CA HIS A 73 6.89 -11.91 -10.53
C HIS A 73 7.71 -13.19 -10.33
#